data_AF-A0A7W8SZN0-F1
#
_entry.id   AF-A0A7W8SZN0-F1
#
_cell.length_a   1.000
_cell.length_b   1.000
_cell.length_c   1.000
_cell.angle_alpha   90.00
_cell.angle_beta   90.00
_cell.angle_gamma   90.00
#
_symmetry.space_group_name_H-M   'P 1'
#
loop_
_entity.id
_entity.type
_entity.pdbx_description
1 polymer ?
#
loop_
_entity_poly.entity_id
_entity_poly.type
_entity_poly.pdbx_seq_one_letter_code
_entity_poly.pdbx_strand_id
1 'polypeptide(L)'
;MLILDGAEHVISTVAQILEALLAASLNIQFLITSREPLRIRSETVFRVDPLGVPKLTDRCDEMLNSPAVQLFVHHAQQMHPRIVPLIAEMESIAKICQRLDDIPLAIELAAGRTESLGVEGVQRRPPESMCPIVYFDALRLKVRD
;
A
#
# COMPACT_ATOMS: atom_id res chain seq x y z
N MET A 1 0.03 -22.37 -8.52
CA MET A 1 0.08 -20.89 -8.65
C MET A 1 1.49 -20.46 -8.30
N LEU A 2 2.10 -19.58 -9.09
CA LEU A 2 3.43 -19.02 -8.86
C LEU A 2 3.30 -17.52 -8.58
N ILE A 3 4.01 -17.03 -7.56
CA ILE A 3 4.02 -15.61 -7.19
C ILE A 3 5.42 -15.07 -7.47
N LEU A 4 5.52 -13.94 -8.17
CA LEU A 4 6.74 -13.20 -8.39
C LEU A 4 6.57 -11.82 -7.76
N ASP A 5 7.45 -11.47 -6.84
CA ASP A 5 7.43 -10.17 -6.17
C ASP A 5 8.60 -9.32 -6.65
N GLY A 6 8.34 -8.06 -7.00
CA GLY A 6 9.38 -7.10 -7.41
C GLY A 6 10.02 -7.38 -8.77
N ALA A 7 9.21 -7.70 -9.79
CA ALA A 7 9.71 -8.07 -11.12
C ALA A 7 10.28 -6.90 -11.95
N GLU A 8 10.25 -5.65 -11.46
CA GLU A 8 10.52 -4.44 -12.25
C GLU A 8 11.90 -4.40 -12.91
N HIS A 9 12.90 -5.05 -12.32
CA HIS A 9 14.26 -5.07 -12.86
C HIS A 9 14.48 -6.11 -13.96
N VAL A 10 13.55 -7.06 -14.13
CA VAL A 10 13.69 -8.24 -14.99
C VAL A 10 12.45 -8.48 -15.86
N ILE A 11 11.64 -7.45 -16.08
CA ILE A 11 10.34 -7.56 -16.76
C ILE A 11 10.43 -8.26 -18.11
N SER A 12 11.37 -7.86 -18.96
CA SER A 12 11.50 -8.46 -20.30
C SER A 12 11.81 -9.95 -20.24
N THR A 13 12.65 -10.37 -19.28
CA THR A 13 13.00 -11.77 -19.08
C THR A 13 11.81 -12.56 -18.52
N VAL A 14 11.11 -12.00 -17.53
CA VAL A 14 9.91 -12.62 -16.95
C VAL A 14 8.82 -12.77 -18.01
N ALA A 15 8.59 -11.75 -18.83
CA ALA A 15 7.64 -11.79 -19.95
C ALA A 15 7.93 -12.94 -20.93
N GLN A 16 9.18 -13.09 -21.36
CA GLN A 16 9.59 -14.17 -22.28
C GLN A 16 9.38 -15.56 -21.69
N ILE A 17 9.72 -15.74 -20.41
CA ILE A 17 9.53 -17.02 -19.71
C ILE A 17 8.03 -17.34 -19.61
N LEU A 18 7.20 -16.35 -19.25
CA LEU A 18 5.76 -16.54 -19.13
C LEU A 18 5.12 -16.89 -20.48
N GLU A 19 5.47 -16.18 -21.56
CA GLU A 19 4.95 -16.50 -22.90
C GLU A 19 5.33 -17.92 -23.32
N ALA A 20 6.57 -18.37 -23.04
CA ALA A 20 6.99 -19.74 -23.32
C ALA A 20 6.23 -20.78 -22.50
N LEU A 21 6.01 -20.52 -21.20
CA LEU A 21 5.26 -21.42 -20.31
C LEU A 21 3.78 -21.51 -20.68
N LEU A 22 3.17 -20.38 -21.09
CA LEU A 22 1.79 -20.33 -21.57
C LEU A 22 1.64 -21.05 -22.91
N ALA A 23 2.60 -20.88 -23.83
CA ALA A 23 2.61 -21.56 -25.12
C ALA A 23 2.76 -23.09 -24.97
N ALA A 24 3.41 -23.56 -23.90
CA ALA A 24 3.49 -24.97 -23.55
C ALA A 24 2.19 -25.54 -22.94
N SER A 25 1.10 -24.75 -22.89
CA SER A 25 -0.20 -25.13 -22.34
C SER A 25 -0.15 -25.63 -20.89
N LEU A 26 0.79 -25.11 -20.11
CA LEU A 26 0.85 -25.39 -18.68
C LEU A 26 -0.31 -24.67 -17.98
N ASN A 27 -1.15 -25.42 -17.24
CA ASN A 27 -2.22 -24.85 -16.44
C ASN A 27 -1.67 -24.26 -15.13
N ILE A 28 -0.93 -23.14 -15.24
CA ILE A 28 -0.31 -22.44 -14.12
C ILE A 28 -0.88 -21.01 -14.05
N GLN A 29 -1.32 -20.62 -12.86
CA GLN A 29 -1.65 -19.23 -12.55
C GLN A 29 -0.41 -18.52 -12.03
N PHE A 30 -0.14 -17.32 -12.55
CA PHE A 30 0.93 -16.44 -12.10
C PHE A 30 0.33 -15.19 -11.48
N LEU A 31 0.88 -14.73 -10.37
CA LEU A 31 0.64 -13.41 -9.78
C LEU A 31 1.99 -12.70 -9.71
N ILE A 32 2.13 -11.55 -10.37
CA ILE A 32 3.41 -10.85 -10.47
C ILE A 32 3.19 -9.42 -10.00
N THR A 33 3.94 -8.96 -8.99
CA THR A 33 3.99 -7.55 -8.61
C THR A 33 5.13 -6.86 -9.36
N SER A 34 4.88 -5.63 -9.85
CA SER A 34 5.85 -4.87 -10.64
C SER A 34 5.46 -3.40 -10.66
N ARG A 35 6.44 -2.52 -10.84
CA ARG A 35 6.26 -1.07 -11.02
C ARG A 35 5.84 -0.67 -12.43
N GLU A 36 5.86 -1.58 -13.38
CA GLU A 36 5.38 -1.35 -14.74
C GLU A 36 4.87 -2.68 -15.35
N PRO A 37 3.94 -2.62 -16.33
CA PRO A 37 3.35 -3.82 -16.91
C PRO A 37 4.36 -4.64 -17.71
N LEU A 38 4.14 -5.96 -17.75
CA LEU A 38 4.94 -6.91 -18.51
C LEU A 38 4.69 -6.81 -20.03
N ARG A 39 3.53 -6.26 -20.43
CA ARG A 39 3.11 -6.04 -21.82
C ARG A 39 3.01 -7.32 -22.65
N ILE A 40 2.58 -8.42 -22.03
CA ILE A 40 2.31 -9.69 -22.72
C ILE A 40 0.83 -9.83 -23.08
N ARG A 41 0.52 -10.63 -24.12
CA ARG A 41 -0.86 -10.73 -24.66
C ARG A 41 -1.90 -11.18 -23.65
N SER A 42 -1.53 -12.08 -22.74
CA SER A 42 -2.45 -12.66 -21.78
C SER A 42 -2.57 -11.83 -20.48
N GLU A 43 -1.83 -10.73 -20.37
CA GLU A 43 -1.75 -9.90 -19.16
C GLU A 43 -3.10 -9.31 -18.74
N THR A 44 -3.32 -9.25 -17.42
CA THR A 44 -4.39 -8.48 -16.81
C THR A 44 -3.75 -7.62 -15.73
N VAL A 45 -3.77 -6.31 -15.91
CA VAL A 45 -3.15 -5.36 -14.98
C VAL A 45 -4.17 -4.92 -13.94
N PHE A 46 -3.80 -5.04 -12.66
CA PHE A 46 -4.60 -4.53 -11.54
C PHE A 46 -3.87 -3.37 -10.88
N ARG A 47 -4.36 -2.14 -11.07
CA ARG A 47 -3.76 -0.98 -10.40
C ARG A 47 -4.23 -0.92 -8.95
N VAL A 48 -3.28 -0.71 -8.05
CA VAL A 48 -3.58 -0.39 -6.65
C VAL A 48 -3.70 1.11 -6.52
N ASP A 49 -4.89 1.55 -6.15
CA ASP A 49 -5.16 2.95 -5.87
C ASP A 49 -4.46 3.37 -4.57
N PRO A 50 -4.10 4.66 -4.45
CA PRO A 50 -3.53 5.16 -3.21
C PRO A 50 -4.49 5.04 -2.03
N LEU A 51 -3.95 5.12 -0.81
CA LEU A 51 -4.74 4.89 0.39
C LEU A 51 -5.69 6.06 0.66
N GLY A 52 -6.98 5.79 0.81
CA GLY A 52 -7.97 6.83 1.09
C GLY A 52 -7.65 7.61 2.38
N VAL A 53 -7.38 8.92 2.25
CA VAL A 53 -7.10 9.84 3.36
C VAL A 53 -8.35 10.60 3.82
N PRO A 54 -8.50 10.94 5.11
CA PRO A 54 -9.65 11.69 5.60
C PRO A 54 -9.55 13.18 5.18
N LYS A 55 -10.68 13.88 5.09
CA LYS A 55 -10.68 15.35 5.03
C LYS A 55 -10.69 15.92 6.45
N LEU A 56 -10.01 17.05 6.67
CA LEU A 56 -10.03 17.72 7.99
C LEU A 56 -11.41 18.24 8.39
N THR A 57 -12.35 18.35 7.43
CA THR A 57 -13.74 18.71 7.66
C THR A 57 -14.64 17.52 8.02
N ASP A 58 -14.13 16.29 7.89
CA ASP A 58 -14.91 15.09 8.18
C ASP A 58 -15.18 14.98 9.69
N ARG A 59 -16.30 14.37 10.05
CA ARG A 59 -16.62 14.11 11.46
C ARG A 59 -15.69 13.03 12.00
N CYS A 60 -15.52 12.96 13.33
CA CYS A 60 -14.59 11.99 13.95
C CYS A 60 -14.90 10.53 13.56
N ASP A 61 -16.18 10.16 13.44
CA ASP A 61 -16.63 8.84 12.99
C ASP A 61 -16.26 8.56 11.53
N GLU A 62 -16.33 9.57 10.66
CA GLU A 62 -15.91 9.46 9.26
C GLU A 62 -14.38 9.33 9.15
N MET A 63 -13.63 10.14 9.91
CA MET A 63 -12.18 10.05 9.99
C MET A 63 -11.71 8.67 10.46
N LEU A 64 -12.35 8.09 11.49
CA LEU A 64 -12.04 6.75 11.99
C LEU A 64 -12.29 5.64 10.94
N ASN A 65 -13.16 5.89 9.97
CA ASN A 65 -13.46 4.97 8.88
C ASN A 65 -12.56 5.18 7.65
N SER A 66 -11.69 6.18 7.65
CA SER A 66 -10.70 6.36 6.58
C SER A 66 -9.65 5.24 6.65
N PRO A 67 -9.32 4.60 5.50
CA PRO A 67 -8.27 3.57 5.44
C PRO A 67 -6.92 4.04 6.00
N ALA A 68 -6.52 5.28 5.74
CA ALA A 68 -5.26 5.84 6.26
C ALA A 68 -5.25 5.96 7.79
N VAL A 69 -6.35 6.40 8.39
CA VAL A 69 -6.48 6.49 9.84
C VAL A 69 -6.52 5.11 10.47
N GLN A 70 -7.25 4.17 9.87
CA GLN A 70 -7.29 2.79 10.35
C GLN A 70 -5.90 2.15 10.31
N LEU A 71 -5.14 2.34 9.23
CA LEU A 71 -3.76 1.86 9.13
C LEU A 71 -2.87 2.48 10.21
N PHE A 72 -2.93 3.80 10.39
CA PHE A 72 -2.15 4.49 11.43
C PHE A 72 -2.44 3.94 12.81
N VAL A 73 -3.72 3.86 13.18
CA VAL A 73 -4.18 3.34 14.47
C VAL A 73 -3.75 1.90 14.66
N HIS A 74 -3.98 1.05 13.66
CA HIS A 74 -3.63 -0.35 13.71
C HIS A 74 -2.13 -0.54 13.93
N HIS A 75 -1.29 0.17 13.18
CA HIS A 75 0.16 0.05 13.29
C HIS A 75 0.68 0.63 14.61
N ALA A 76 0.16 1.77 15.07
CA ALA A 76 0.50 2.34 16.37
C ALA A 76 0.15 1.38 17.53
N GLN A 77 -0.99 0.69 17.43
CA GLN A 77 -1.41 -0.32 18.41
C GLN A 77 -0.56 -1.59 18.38
N GLN A 78 -0.13 -2.04 17.20
CA GLN A 78 0.78 -3.19 17.09
C GLN A 78 2.11 -2.91 17.78
N MET A 79 2.63 -1.69 17.62
CA MET A 79 3.88 -1.28 18.26
C MET A 79 3.68 -1.01 19.75
N HIS A 80 2.53 -0.45 20.15
CA HIS A 80 2.18 -0.15 21.55
C HIS A 80 0.74 -0.58 21.88
N PRO A 81 0.53 -1.82 22.35
CA PRO A 81 -0.81 -2.36 22.60
C PRO A 81 -1.65 -1.61 23.65
N ARG A 82 -1.05 -0.69 24.40
CA ARG A 82 -1.72 0.15 25.41
C ARG A 82 -2.18 1.51 24.86
N ILE A 83 -1.76 1.88 23.64
CA ILE A 83 -2.21 3.12 23.01
C ILE A 83 -3.63 2.90 22.47
N VAL A 84 -4.58 3.67 23.01
CA VAL A 84 -5.93 3.77 22.46
C VAL A 84 -6.02 5.15 21.80
N PRO A 85 -6.38 5.23 20.51
CA PRO A 85 -6.58 6.51 19.85
C PRO A 85 -7.65 7.29 20.60
N LEU A 86 -7.29 8.46 21.10
CA LEU A 86 -8.24 9.35 21.76
C LEU A 86 -8.94 10.20 20.70
N ILE A 87 -10.23 10.51 20.92
CA ILE A 87 -10.98 11.45 20.07
C ILE A 87 -10.22 12.78 19.94
N ALA A 88 -9.53 13.21 21.01
CA ALA A 88 -8.71 14.41 21.03
C ALA A 88 -7.52 14.39 20.04
N GLU A 89 -7.02 13.21 19.67
CA GLU A 89 -5.87 13.05 18.77
C GLU A 89 -6.27 12.91 17.31
N MET A 90 -7.57 12.72 17.03
CA MET A 90 -8.08 12.41 15.69
C MET A 90 -7.74 13.47 14.65
N GLU A 91 -7.85 14.76 15.02
CA GLU A 91 -7.50 15.85 14.12
C GLU A 91 -6.00 15.83 13.77
N SER A 92 -5.15 15.53 14.75
CA SER A 92 -3.70 15.41 14.54
C SER A 92 -3.34 14.20 13.68
N ILE A 93 -3.99 13.04 13.91
CA ILE A 93 -3.82 11.85 13.08
C ILE A 93 -4.26 12.13 11.64
N ALA A 94 -5.41 12.77 11.44
CA ALA A 94 -5.89 13.15 10.12
C ALA A 94 -4.91 14.08 9.39
N LYS A 95 -4.34 15.08 10.09
CA LYS A 95 -3.32 15.97 9.54
C LYS A 95 -2.03 15.23 9.17
N ILE A 96 -1.61 14.24 9.97
CA ILE A 96 -0.47 13.38 9.64
C ILE A 96 -0.77 12.60 8.36
N CYS A 97 -1.89 11.89 8.30
CA CYS A 97 -2.28 11.08 7.14
C CYS A 97 -2.37 11.90 5.85
N GLN A 98 -2.90 13.12 5.91
CA GLN A 98 -2.94 14.02 4.74
C GLN A 98 -1.55 14.46 4.28
N ARG A 99 -0.60 14.65 5.22
CA ARG A 99 0.75 15.13 4.91
C ARG A 99 1.67 14.05 4.36
N LEU A 100 1.31 12.79 4.54
CA LEU A 100 2.08 11.64 4.08
C LEU A 100 1.64 11.14 2.70
N ASP A 101 0.97 12.03 1.95
CA ASP A 101 0.64 11.87 0.53
C ASP A 101 0.06 10.49 0.22
N ASP A 102 -0.91 10.00 0.98
CA ASP A 102 -1.60 8.70 0.78
C ASP A 102 -0.73 7.42 0.73
N ILE A 103 0.56 7.51 1.06
CA ILE A 103 1.49 6.37 1.03
C ILE A 103 1.34 5.52 2.31
N PRO A 104 0.89 4.24 2.21
CA PRO A 104 0.73 3.36 3.37
C PRO A 104 2.00 3.23 4.22
N LEU A 105 3.14 3.02 3.57
CA LEU A 105 4.42 2.85 4.27
C LEU A 105 4.83 4.10 5.06
N ALA A 106 4.60 5.30 4.51
CA ALA A 106 4.91 6.53 5.21
C ALA A 106 4.03 6.68 6.46
N ILE A 107 2.76 6.30 6.37
CA ILE A 107 1.80 6.26 7.48
C ILE A 107 2.25 5.27 8.57
N GLU A 108 2.69 4.06 8.21
CA GLU A 108 3.20 3.07 9.15
C GLU A 108 4.46 3.56 9.88
N LEU A 109 5.41 4.15 9.14
CA LEU A 109 6.62 4.73 9.72
C LEU A 109 6.31 5.89 10.68
N ALA A 110 5.30 6.70 10.37
CA ALA A 110 4.83 7.76 11.27
C ALA A 110 4.16 7.18 12.52
N ALA A 111 3.30 6.18 12.36
CA ALA A 111 2.62 5.49 13.45
C ALA A 111 3.62 4.84 14.42
N GLY A 112 4.67 4.19 13.92
CA GLY A 112 5.72 3.59 14.75
C GLY A 112 6.53 4.60 15.57
N ARG A 113 6.53 5.88 15.21
CA ARG A 113 7.22 6.94 15.98
C ARG A 113 6.40 7.47 17.15
N THR A 114 5.11 7.11 17.25
CA THR A 114 4.21 7.61 18.28
C THR A 114 4.62 7.22 19.70
N GLU A 115 5.34 6.10 19.90
CA GLU A 115 5.91 5.75 21.21
C GLU A 115 6.81 6.86 21.75
N SER A 116 7.69 7.33 20.88
CA SER A 116 8.83 8.15 21.25
C SER A 116 8.48 9.63 21.25
N LEU A 117 7.52 10.03 20.40
CA LEU A 117 7.20 11.43 20.14
C LEU A 117 5.76 11.81 20.53
N GLY A 118 4.88 10.83 20.77
CA GLY A 118 3.43 11.06 20.81
C GLY A 118 2.88 11.51 19.45
N VAL A 119 1.55 11.53 19.32
CA VAL A 119 0.88 11.93 18.06
C VAL A 119 1.22 13.37 17.67
N GLU A 120 1.19 14.32 18.60
CA GLU A 120 1.57 15.71 18.32
C GLU A 120 3.03 15.87 17.87
N GLY A 121 3.95 15.09 18.47
CA GLY A 121 5.36 15.14 18.11
C GLY A 121 5.61 14.61 16.70
N VAL A 122 4.93 13.52 16.31
CA VAL A 122 4.93 13.00 14.94
C VAL A 122 4.34 14.03 13.97
N GLN A 123 3.24 14.70 14.32
CA GLN A 123 2.65 15.74 13.47
C GLN A 123 3.62 16.90 13.20
N ARG A 124 4.38 17.32 14.20
CA ARG A 124 5.41 18.37 14.05
C ARG A 124 6.61 17.91 13.22
N ARG A 125 6.96 16.63 13.31
CA ARG A 125 8.14 16.02 12.66
C ARG A 125 7.76 14.73 11.92
N PRO A 126 7.01 14.82 10.81
CA PRO A 126 6.67 13.63 10.03
C PRO A 126 7.94 13.03 9.41
N PRO A 127 7.94 11.72 9.09
CA PRO A 127 8.96 11.15 8.22
C PRO A 127 9.02 11.93 6.90
N GLU A 128 10.20 11.98 6.27
CA GLU A 128 10.36 12.61 4.95
C GLU A 128 9.35 12.01 3.97
N SER A 129 8.69 12.86 3.19
CA SER A 129 7.78 12.44 2.14
C SER A 129 8.55 11.52 1.18
N MET A 130 8.14 10.25 1.15
CA MET A 130 8.69 9.30 0.20
C MET A 130 8.05 9.58 -1.16
N CYS A 131 8.82 9.49 -2.24
CA CYS A 131 8.23 9.59 -3.57
C CYS A 131 7.29 8.37 -3.75
N PRO A 132 6.00 8.53 -4.07
CA PRO A 132 5.10 7.41 -4.24
C PRO A 132 5.53 6.63 -5.49
N ILE A 133 6.00 5.40 -5.29
CA ILE A 133 6.15 4.44 -6.38
C ILE A 133 5.65 3.09 -5.89
N VAL A 134 4.36 2.82 -6.09
CA VAL A 134 3.85 1.46 -6.02
C VAL A 134 2.77 1.29 -7.09
N TYR A 135 3.16 0.75 -8.25
CA TYR A 135 2.21 -0.08 -8.98
C TYR A 135 2.27 -1.45 -8.31
N PHE A 136 1.12 -2.01 -7.95
CA PHE A 136 1.01 -3.45 -7.95
C PHE A 136 0.63 -3.81 -9.38
N ASP A 137 1.28 -4.84 -9.91
CA ASP A 137 0.67 -5.61 -10.97
C ASP A 137 0.05 -6.83 -10.27
N ALA A 138 -1.10 -7.26 -10.73
CA ALA A 138 -1.67 -8.53 -10.29
C ALA A 138 -2.17 -9.21 -11.55
N LEU A 139 -1.23 -9.80 -12.28
CA LEU A 139 -1.61 -10.72 -13.34
C LEU A 139 -2.50 -11.81 -12.76
N ARG A 140 -3.72 -11.94 -13.30
CA ARG A 140 -4.50 -13.16 -13.18
C ARG A 140 -4.59 -13.74 -14.57
N LEU A 141 -3.54 -14.45 -14.98
CA LEU A 141 -3.52 -15.20 -16.23
C LEU A 141 -4.50 -16.38 -16.11
N LYS A 142 -5.73 -16.17 -16.59
CA LYS A 142 -6.70 -17.26 -16.78
C LYS A 142 -6.61 -17.67 -18.26
N VAL A 143 -5.82 -18.70 -18.54
CA VAL A 143 -5.89 -19.39 -19.84
C VAL A 143 -7.31 -19.94 -19.93
N ARG A 144 -8.09 -19.44 -20.89
CA ARG A 144 -9.46 -19.87 -21.13
C ARG A 144 -9.37 -21.18 -21.93
N ASP A 145 -10.05 -22.21 -21.43
CA ASP A 145 -10.33 -23.45 -22.16
C ASP A 145 -11.01 -23.16 -23.50
#